data_AF-A0A9P0FZW9-F1
#
_entry.id   AF-A0A9P0FZW9-F1
#
_cell.length_a   1.000
_cell.length_b   1.000
_cell.length_c   1.000
_cell.angle_alpha   90.00
_cell.angle_beta   90.00
_cell.angle_gamma   90.00
#
_symmetry.space_group_name_H-M   'P 1'
#
loop_
_entity.id
_entity.type
_entity.pdbx_description
1 polymer ?
#
loop_
_entity_poly.entity_id
_entity_poly.type
_entity_poly.pdbx_seq_one_letter_code
_entity_poly.pdbx_strand_id
1 'polypeptide(L)'
;MSELLFEAYAVPAVSYGVDSMFSMYRNEIGDTALIVNCGYHTIHIIPVIRGQVIVEHARRINLGGSEMISYLHKLLQLKYPVHVNAITMSRAEEILHEHCSIALDYQEEIRKWANPDYYETNVKRIQLPFVQTSSSSTLTGEKITVIFLLIYFVEMKFCFKYIFSYSFISAEQQKERKKEMARRLLEINARKREERLAEDEEQLNQLLAIQEMIEDGDTDEFNEAIKGFDIKSYEDLQRQIANVNMRIEKNKQRIASAATADEVPEARPSGRLQPPVDPDAFQTWLADTRAKYRELLSRREARRARRAAMVKRRTAAAAERMRVISRLAAAGDEFGNQDSDWDAYKSISRDADSDSEADGERIMELEEALREHEPQTSSHQHHQLHLAIEPLRAPELMFQPSMMGNLEAGLAETLEYVFKHFNPEEQLLLANNVFVTGGCSQFPGLKERLERELLEMRPFQSTHKVVMAKNASLDAWYGARDFAGSNEFENWCISKEEYYEMGSEYLKEHHASNRYFKSPAPITDNTLTPAGDANVIKEEIVLDC
;
A
#
# COMPACT_ATOMS: atom_id res chain seq x y z
N MET A 1 -9.92 -42.96 -11.73
CA MET A 1 -11.18 -42.98 -10.94
C MET A 1 -11.98 -44.25 -11.20
N SER A 2 -12.29 -44.59 -12.46
CA SER A 2 -13.04 -45.83 -12.79
C SER A 2 -12.43 -47.09 -12.17
N GLU A 3 -11.11 -47.26 -12.24
CA GLU A 3 -10.40 -48.38 -11.61
C GLU A 3 -10.67 -48.48 -10.10
N LEU A 4 -10.53 -47.37 -9.37
CA LEU A 4 -10.83 -47.32 -7.94
C LEU A 4 -12.29 -47.73 -7.65
N LEU A 5 -13.24 -47.23 -8.43
CA LEU A 5 -14.66 -47.51 -8.24
C LEU A 5 -15.01 -48.98 -8.50
N PHE A 6 -14.49 -49.58 -9.59
CA PHE A 6 -14.82 -50.95 -9.98
C PHE A 6 -14.00 -52.02 -9.24
N GLU A 7 -12.72 -51.77 -8.99
CA GLU A 7 -11.80 -52.74 -8.38
C GLU A 7 -11.83 -52.68 -6.85
N ALA A 8 -11.79 -51.48 -6.26
CA ALA A 8 -11.76 -51.34 -4.81
C ALA A 8 -13.16 -51.31 -4.19
N TYR A 9 -14.09 -50.55 -4.78
CA TYR A 9 -15.45 -50.38 -4.23
C TYR A 9 -16.50 -51.32 -4.83
N ALA A 10 -16.16 -52.05 -5.90
CA ALA A 10 -17.05 -53.00 -6.57
C ALA A 10 -18.42 -52.41 -6.94
N VAL A 11 -18.45 -51.15 -7.43
CA VAL A 11 -19.71 -50.54 -7.89
C VAL A 11 -20.26 -51.28 -9.12
N PRO A 12 -21.58 -51.44 -9.26
CA PRO A 12 -22.17 -52.15 -10.40
C PRO A 12 -22.04 -51.37 -11.71
N ALA A 13 -22.20 -50.05 -11.65
CA ALA A 13 -22.07 -49.17 -12.79
C ALA A 13 -21.73 -47.73 -12.35
N VAL A 14 -21.17 -46.94 -13.26
CA VAL A 14 -20.82 -45.53 -13.01
C VAL A 14 -21.20 -44.65 -14.20
N SER A 15 -21.62 -43.41 -13.95
CA SER A 15 -21.82 -42.39 -14.98
C SER A 15 -21.10 -41.11 -14.57
N TYR A 16 -20.58 -40.35 -15.54
CA TYR A 16 -19.78 -39.15 -15.31
C TYR A 16 -20.40 -37.96 -16.04
N GLY A 17 -20.58 -36.85 -15.34
CA GLY A 17 -21.07 -35.62 -15.96
C GLY A 17 -20.48 -34.37 -15.34
N VAL A 18 -20.62 -33.27 -16.06
CA VAL A 18 -20.16 -31.93 -15.69
C VAL A 18 -21.21 -31.27 -14.80
N ASP A 19 -20.76 -30.78 -13.64
CA ASP A 19 -21.57 -30.13 -12.61
C ASP A 19 -22.44 -28.97 -13.15
N SER A 20 -21.86 -28.11 -13.98
CA SER A 20 -22.54 -26.95 -14.55
C SER A 20 -23.66 -27.33 -15.52
N MET A 21 -23.52 -28.45 -16.23
CA MET A 21 -24.54 -28.99 -17.11
C MET A 21 -25.73 -29.54 -16.31
N PHE A 22 -25.46 -30.20 -15.19
CA PHE A 22 -26.53 -30.61 -14.26
C PHE A 22 -27.24 -29.43 -13.61
N SER A 23 -26.51 -28.37 -13.25
CA SER A 23 -27.10 -27.13 -12.76
C SER A 23 -28.02 -26.47 -13.79
N MET A 24 -27.60 -26.43 -15.06
CA MET A 24 -28.41 -25.93 -16.18
C MET A 24 -29.69 -26.77 -16.37
N TYR A 25 -29.57 -28.09 -16.31
CA TYR A 25 -30.71 -29.02 -16.39
C TYR A 25 -31.72 -28.77 -15.26
N ARG A 26 -31.26 -28.69 -14.00
CA ARG A 26 -32.10 -28.44 -12.83
C ARG A 26 -32.82 -27.09 -12.87
N ASN A 27 -32.19 -26.08 -13.49
CA ASN A 27 -32.75 -24.73 -13.61
C ASN A 27 -33.67 -24.55 -14.82
N GLU A 28 -33.86 -25.58 -15.66
CA GLU A 28 -34.74 -25.56 -16.84
C GLU A 28 -34.40 -24.40 -17.80
N ILE A 29 -33.11 -24.13 -17.98
CA ILE A 29 -32.59 -23.00 -18.77
C ILE A 29 -32.87 -23.17 -20.28
N GLY A 30 -33.15 -24.39 -20.74
CA GLY A 30 -33.37 -24.75 -22.13
C GLY A 30 -32.21 -25.57 -22.69
N ASP A 31 -32.11 -25.64 -24.02
CA ASP A 31 -31.08 -26.40 -24.75
C ASP A 31 -29.92 -25.54 -25.25
N THR A 32 -30.05 -24.20 -25.18
CA THR A 32 -29.08 -23.25 -25.73
C THR A 32 -28.79 -22.19 -24.69
N ALA A 33 -27.54 -22.11 -24.22
CA ALA A 33 -27.11 -21.16 -23.20
C ALA A 33 -25.59 -20.97 -23.22
N LEU A 34 -25.12 -19.80 -22.77
CA LEU A 34 -23.72 -19.60 -22.42
C LEU A 34 -23.58 -19.78 -20.90
N ILE A 35 -23.01 -20.89 -20.47
CA ILE A 35 -22.84 -21.17 -19.04
C ILE A 35 -21.57 -20.49 -18.54
N VAL A 36 -21.68 -19.77 -17.43
CA VAL A 36 -20.57 -19.21 -16.66
C VAL A 36 -20.58 -19.88 -15.29
N ASN A 37 -19.72 -20.88 -15.11
CA ASN A 37 -19.58 -21.61 -13.85
C ASN A 37 -18.43 -21.01 -13.02
N CYS A 38 -18.78 -20.26 -11.98
CA CYS A 38 -17.82 -19.66 -11.05
C CYS A 38 -17.52 -20.62 -9.88
N GLY A 39 -16.52 -21.49 -10.08
CA GLY A 39 -16.12 -22.52 -9.12
C GLY A 39 -15.14 -22.05 -8.04
N TYR A 40 -14.72 -22.99 -7.19
CA TYR A 40 -13.76 -22.71 -6.11
C TYR A 40 -12.33 -22.50 -6.62
N HIS A 41 -11.86 -23.28 -7.59
CA HIS A 41 -10.50 -23.13 -8.14
C HIS A 41 -10.45 -22.42 -9.50
N THR A 42 -11.55 -22.51 -10.25
CA THR A 42 -11.57 -22.15 -11.67
C THR A 42 -12.93 -21.63 -12.06
N ILE A 43 -12.94 -20.75 -13.05
CA ILE A 43 -14.15 -20.28 -13.72
C ILE A 43 -14.20 -20.89 -15.11
N HIS A 44 -15.33 -21.50 -15.48
CA HIS A 44 -15.54 -22.08 -16.81
C HIS A 44 -16.61 -21.32 -17.57
N ILE A 45 -16.33 -21.00 -18.83
CA ILE A 45 -17.29 -20.45 -19.79
C ILE A 45 -17.55 -21.54 -20.83
N ILE A 46 -18.77 -22.04 -20.87
CA ILE A 46 -19.15 -23.21 -21.65
C ILE A 46 -20.34 -22.85 -22.55
N PRO A 47 -20.11 -22.68 -23.87
CA PRO A 47 -21.19 -22.47 -24.82
C PRO A 47 -21.93 -23.79 -25.12
N VAL A 48 -23.25 -23.75 -25.00
CA VAL A 48 -24.16 -24.86 -25.30
C VAL A 48 -25.16 -24.41 -26.35
N ILE A 49 -25.27 -25.16 -27.46
CA ILE A 49 -26.21 -24.87 -28.55
C ILE A 49 -26.96 -26.15 -28.89
N ARG A 50 -28.31 -26.10 -28.87
CA ARG A 50 -29.19 -27.24 -29.21
C ARG A 50 -28.85 -28.52 -28.43
N GLY A 51 -28.55 -28.37 -27.15
CA GLY A 51 -28.22 -29.44 -26.22
C GLY A 51 -26.79 -29.97 -26.32
N GLN A 52 -25.96 -29.41 -27.21
CA GLN A 52 -24.58 -29.84 -27.41
C GLN A 52 -23.59 -28.80 -26.88
N VAL A 53 -22.59 -29.28 -26.13
CA VAL A 53 -21.49 -28.46 -25.65
C VAL A 53 -20.47 -28.23 -26.77
N ILE A 54 -20.18 -26.96 -27.07
CA ILE A 54 -19.18 -26.61 -28.07
C ILE A 54 -17.80 -26.53 -27.40
N VAL A 55 -17.19 -27.71 -27.20
CA VAL A 55 -15.94 -27.89 -26.44
C VAL A 55 -14.78 -27.04 -26.99
N GLU A 56 -14.70 -26.86 -28.30
CA GLU A 56 -13.64 -26.06 -28.97
C GLU A 56 -13.60 -24.60 -28.51
N HIS A 57 -14.77 -24.05 -28.14
CA HIS A 57 -14.93 -22.67 -27.70
C HIS A 57 -15.18 -22.55 -26.20
N ALA A 58 -15.17 -23.65 -25.46
CA ALA A 58 -15.18 -23.60 -24.00
C ALA A 58 -13.84 -23.02 -23.49
N ARG A 59 -13.90 -22.16 -22.48
CA ARG A 59 -12.71 -21.55 -21.87
C ARG A 59 -12.73 -21.72 -20.37
N ARG A 60 -11.54 -21.88 -19.81
CA ARG A 60 -11.29 -22.00 -18.37
C ARG A 60 -10.32 -20.90 -17.97
N ILE A 61 -10.65 -20.21 -16.88
CA ILE A 61 -9.79 -19.26 -16.20
C ILE A 61 -9.30 -19.94 -14.92
N ASN A 62 -7.99 -19.92 -14.67
CA ASN A 62 -7.35 -20.48 -13.46
C ASN A 62 -7.45 -19.49 -12.30
N LEU A 63 -8.69 -19.12 -12.00
CA LEU A 63 -9.05 -18.21 -10.94
C LEU A 63 -10.41 -18.62 -10.41
N GLY A 64 -10.53 -18.76 -9.09
CA GLY A 64 -11.79 -19.00 -8.42
C GLY A 64 -11.79 -18.44 -7.00
N GLY A 65 -12.71 -18.95 -6.17
CA GLY A 65 -12.80 -18.61 -4.76
C GLY A 65 -11.50 -18.79 -3.99
N SER A 66 -10.74 -19.87 -4.21
CA SER A 66 -9.46 -20.12 -3.51
C SER A 66 -8.45 -19.00 -3.71
N GLU A 67 -8.35 -18.49 -4.93
CA GLU A 67 -7.46 -17.40 -5.30
C GLU A 67 -7.92 -16.09 -4.66
N MET A 68 -9.23 -15.82 -4.64
CA MET A 68 -9.81 -14.65 -3.97
C MET A 68 -9.59 -14.68 -2.46
N ILE A 69 -9.79 -15.84 -1.82
CA ILE A 69 -9.55 -16.05 -0.39
C ILE A 69 -8.07 -15.86 -0.07
N SER A 70 -7.18 -16.49 -0.84
CA SER A 70 -5.72 -16.38 -0.66
C SER A 70 -5.24 -14.93 -0.84
N TYR A 71 -5.80 -14.21 -1.81
CA TYR A 71 -5.50 -12.81 -2.04
C TYR A 71 -5.96 -11.93 -0.88
N LEU A 72 -7.22 -12.08 -0.44
CA LEU A 72 -7.78 -11.34 0.69
C LEU A 72 -7.00 -11.61 1.98
N HIS A 73 -6.68 -12.88 2.23
CA HIS A 73 -5.89 -13.31 3.39
C HIS A 73 -4.52 -12.62 3.43
N LYS A 74 -3.77 -12.65 2.31
CA LYS A 74 -2.47 -11.96 2.19
C LYS A 74 -2.61 -10.44 2.36
N LEU A 75 -3.63 -9.82 1.77
CA LEU A 75 -3.88 -8.39 1.94
C LEU A 75 -4.12 -8.02 3.41
N LEU A 76 -4.92 -8.81 4.13
CA LEU A 76 -5.20 -8.57 5.54
C LEU A 76 -3.96 -8.78 6.42
N GLN A 77 -3.15 -9.80 6.16
CA GLN A 77 -1.90 -10.03 6.89
C GLN A 77 -0.89 -8.90 6.68
N LEU A 78 -0.76 -8.39 5.45
CA LEU A 78 0.11 -7.25 5.15
C LEU A 78 -0.38 -5.96 5.80
N LYS A 79 -1.70 -5.76 5.90
CA LYS A 79 -2.31 -4.59 6.56
C LYS A 79 -2.22 -4.67 8.08
N TYR A 80 -2.31 -5.86 8.66
CA TYR A 80 -2.34 -6.11 10.10
C TYR A 80 -1.28 -7.15 10.53
N PRO A 81 0.02 -6.79 10.51
CA PRO A 81 1.11 -7.73 10.82
C PRO A 81 1.06 -8.28 12.25
N VAL A 82 0.48 -7.53 13.19
CA VAL A 82 0.31 -7.96 14.58
C VAL A 82 -0.71 -9.10 14.71
N HIS A 83 -1.68 -9.17 13.79
CA HIS A 83 -2.82 -10.10 13.84
C HIS A 83 -2.68 -11.27 12.87
N VAL A 84 -1.48 -11.52 12.32
CA VAL A 84 -1.21 -12.58 11.32
C VAL A 84 -1.73 -13.95 11.77
N ASN A 85 -1.52 -14.30 13.05
CA ASN A 85 -1.98 -15.58 13.62
C ASN A 85 -3.51 -15.65 13.79
N ALA A 86 -4.18 -14.50 13.95
CA ALA A 86 -5.62 -14.42 14.11
C ALA A 86 -6.35 -14.35 12.76
N ILE A 87 -5.66 -13.97 11.68
CA ILE A 87 -6.17 -13.96 10.31
C ILE A 87 -5.87 -15.33 9.69
N THR A 88 -6.79 -16.28 9.84
CA THR A 88 -6.70 -17.62 9.23
C THR A 88 -7.35 -17.63 7.84
N MET A 89 -7.05 -18.65 7.02
CA MET A 89 -7.69 -18.82 5.71
C MET A 89 -9.22 -18.96 5.82
N SER A 90 -9.70 -19.76 6.77
CA SER A 90 -11.14 -19.95 7.01
C SER A 90 -11.83 -18.64 7.41
N ARG A 91 -11.18 -17.76 8.19
CA ARG A 91 -11.74 -16.43 8.48
C ARG A 91 -11.74 -15.52 7.26
N ALA A 92 -10.71 -15.59 6.44
CA ALA A 92 -10.69 -14.84 5.19
C ALA A 92 -11.81 -15.29 4.24
N GLU A 93 -12.10 -16.59 4.21
CA GLU A 93 -13.24 -17.16 3.48
C GLU A 93 -14.59 -16.67 4.02
N GLU A 94 -14.81 -16.69 5.34
CA GLU A 94 -16.01 -16.12 5.97
C GLU A 94 -16.18 -14.62 5.61
N ILE A 95 -15.10 -13.83 5.73
CA ILE A 95 -15.10 -12.41 5.34
C ILE A 95 -15.41 -12.25 3.86
N LEU A 96 -14.87 -13.13 3.01
CA LEU A 96 -15.13 -13.10 1.57
C LEU A 96 -16.63 -13.28 1.31
N HIS A 97 -17.25 -14.31 1.88
CA HIS A 97 -18.65 -14.63 1.64
C HIS A 97 -19.62 -13.62 2.26
N GLU A 98 -19.35 -13.11 3.47
CA GLU A 98 -20.30 -12.26 4.20
C GLU A 98 -20.16 -10.76 3.89
N HIS A 99 -18.98 -10.32 3.45
CA HIS A 99 -18.68 -8.89 3.38
C HIS A 99 -18.23 -8.37 2.03
N CYS A 100 -17.88 -9.24 1.09
CA CYS A 100 -17.41 -8.84 -0.22
C CYS A 100 -18.54 -8.76 -1.24
N SER A 101 -18.37 -7.86 -2.20
CA SER A 101 -19.34 -7.61 -3.27
C SER A 101 -18.61 -7.10 -4.50
N ILE A 102 -19.21 -7.30 -5.66
CA ILE A 102 -18.69 -6.81 -6.93
C ILE A 102 -19.26 -5.42 -7.18
N ALA A 103 -18.37 -4.46 -7.38
CA ALA A 103 -18.79 -3.12 -7.80
C ALA A 103 -19.25 -3.17 -9.26
N LEU A 104 -20.28 -2.36 -9.58
CA LEU A 104 -20.61 -2.05 -10.97
C LEU A 104 -19.39 -1.35 -11.58
N ASP A 105 -19.14 -0.07 -11.30
CA ASP A 105 -17.89 0.60 -11.68
C ASP A 105 -16.87 0.55 -10.54
N TYR A 106 -15.87 -0.32 -10.70
CA TYR A 106 -14.80 -0.50 -9.72
C TYR A 106 -13.94 0.75 -9.53
N GLN A 107 -13.63 1.49 -10.59
CA GLN A 107 -12.76 2.67 -10.47
C GLN A 107 -13.48 3.81 -9.77
N GLU A 108 -14.75 4.06 -10.11
CA GLU A 108 -15.55 5.06 -9.42
C GLU A 108 -15.78 4.70 -7.96
N GLU A 109 -16.03 3.42 -7.66
CA GLU A 109 -16.24 2.98 -6.29
C GLU A 109 -14.99 3.20 -5.44
N ILE A 110 -13.80 2.82 -5.93
CA ILE A 110 -12.53 3.08 -5.21
C ILE A 110 -12.31 4.57 -4.95
N ARG A 111 -12.66 5.45 -5.90
CA ARG A 111 -12.49 6.90 -5.72
C ARG A 111 -13.31 7.43 -4.54
N LYS A 112 -14.48 6.85 -4.26
CA LYS A 112 -15.31 7.26 -3.10
C LYS A 112 -14.62 6.99 -1.77
N TRP A 113 -13.85 5.90 -1.67
CA TRP A 113 -13.11 5.53 -0.46
C TRP A 113 -11.99 6.50 -0.08
N ALA A 114 -11.62 7.43 -0.97
CA ALA A 114 -10.69 8.50 -0.65
C ALA A 114 -11.32 9.62 0.19
N ASN A 115 -12.66 9.72 0.23
CA ASN A 115 -13.38 10.71 1.04
C ASN A 115 -13.48 10.23 2.51
N PRO A 116 -13.00 11.01 3.50
CA PRO A 116 -13.11 10.67 4.91
C PRO A 116 -14.54 10.35 5.38
N ASP A 117 -15.52 11.14 4.94
CA ASP A 117 -16.93 10.96 5.35
C ASP A 117 -17.49 9.62 4.85
N TYR A 118 -17.10 9.26 3.62
CA TYR A 118 -17.47 7.98 3.03
C TYR A 118 -16.78 6.82 3.74
N TYR A 119 -15.50 6.99 4.07
CA TYR A 119 -14.73 5.98 4.80
C TYR A 119 -15.36 5.67 6.16
N GLU A 120 -15.67 6.69 6.97
CA GLU A 120 -16.23 6.47 8.31
C GLU A 120 -17.60 5.78 8.28
N THR A 121 -18.42 6.10 7.27
CA THR A 121 -19.76 5.53 7.10
C THR A 121 -19.74 4.08 6.61
N ASN A 122 -18.80 3.73 5.72
CA ASN A 122 -18.81 2.44 5.02
C ASN A 122 -17.76 1.44 5.50
N VAL A 123 -16.80 1.85 6.34
CA VAL A 123 -15.79 0.94 6.88
C VAL A 123 -16.44 -0.13 7.75
N LYS A 124 -16.21 -1.40 7.44
CA LYS A 124 -16.66 -2.51 8.29
C LYS A 124 -15.58 -2.81 9.31
N ARG A 125 -15.95 -2.87 10.59
CA ARG A 125 -15.04 -3.15 11.70
C ARG A 125 -15.34 -4.54 12.26
N ILE A 126 -14.38 -5.45 12.15
CA ILE A 126 -14.50 -6.83 12.64
C ILE A 126 -13.65 -6.96 13.89
N GLN A 127 -14.27 -7.35 15.00
CA GLN A 127 -13.58 -7.61 16.24
C GLN A 127 -12.97 -9.02 16.21
N LEU A 128 -11.66 -9.11 16.43
CA LEU A 128 -10.97 -10.37 16.64
C LEU A 128 -11.12 -10.82 18.11
N PRO A 129 -11.15 -12.13 18.38
CA PRO A 129 -11.17 -12.64 19.74
C PRO A 129 -9.92 -12.17 20.48
N PHE A 130 -10.15 -11.65 21.67
CA PHE A 130 -9.12 -11.12 22.55
C PHE A 130 -9.21 -11.83 23.90
N VAL A 131 -8.10 -12.44 24.32
CA VAL A 131 -7.96 -12.97 25.68
C VAL A 131 -7.16 -11.94 26.46
N GLN A 132 -7.76 -11.34 27.50
CA GLN A 132 -7.01 -10.50 28.44
C GLN A 132 -5.95 -11.36 29.13
N THR A 133 -4.69 -11.12 28.83
CA THR A 133 -3.59 -11.66 29.63
C THR A 133 -3.59 -10.95 30.98
N SER A 134 -4.14 -11.59 32.00
CA SER A 134 -3.92 -11.20 33.39
C SER A 134 -2.41 -11.21 33.66
N SER A 135 -1.88 -10.07 34.08
CA SER A 135 -0.46 -9.84 34.34
C SER A 135 0.15 -10.88 35.27
N SER A 136 1.02 -11.76 34.75
CA SER A 136 2.12 -12.35 35.51
C SER A 136 3.14 -13.02 34.57
N SER A 137 4.17 -12.28 34.19
CA SER A 137 5.59 -12.73 34.24
C SER A 137 6.46 -11.73 33.48
N THR A 138 7.37 -11.11 34.21
CA THR A 138 8.55 -10.41 33.69
C THR A 138 9.37 -11.36 32.82
N LEU A 139 9.24 -11.24 31.50
CA LEU A 139 10.22 -11.78 30.56
C LEU A 139 11.28 -10.70 30.32
N THR A 140 12.48 -10.96 30.81
CA THR A 140 13.64 -10.08 30.73
C THR A 140 14.10 -9.88 29.28
N GLY A 141 14.54 -8.65 28.98
CA GLY A 141 14.70 -8.06 27.65
C GLY A 141 15.76 -8.63 26.70
N GLU A 142 16.24 -9.85 26.88
CA GLU A 142 17.27 -10.44 26.00
C GLU A 142 16.72 -11.41 24.94
N LYS A 143 15.47 -11.85 25.06
CA LYS A 143 14.87 -12.82 24.09
C LYS A 143 14.09 -12.17 22.94
N ILE A 144 13.71 -10.90 23.05
CA ILE A 144 12.93 -10.19 22.00
C ILE A 144 13.82 -9.87 20.79
N THR A 145 15.11 -9.59 21.02
CA THR A 145 16.06 -9.24 19.95
C THR A 145 16.40 -10.42 19.03
N VAL A 146 16.44 -11.64 19.57
CA VAL A 146 16.81 -12.86 18.81
C VAL A 146 15.66 -13.33 17.91
N ILE A 147 14.40 -13.13 18.32
CA ILE A 147 13.23 -13.47 17.49
C ILE A 147 13.02 -12.46 16.37
N PHE A 148 13.26 -11.16 16.61
CA PHE A 148 13.22 -10.13 15.56
C PHE A 148 14.29 -10.31 14.48
N LEU A 149 15.50 -10.79 14.85
CA LEU A 149 16.60 -11.05 13.90
C LEU A 149 16.40 -12.32 13.06
N LEU A 150 15.74 -13.36 13.59
CA LEU A 150 15.49 -14.61 12.85
C LEU A 150 14.33 -14.49 11.84
N ILE A 151 13.34 -13.63 12.10
CA ILE A 151 12.23 -13.39 11.16
C ILE A 151 12.66 -12.53 9.97
N TYR A 152 13.60 -11.60 10.15
CA TYR A 152 14.11 -10.75 9.07
C TYR A 152 15.02 -11.49 8.06
N PHE A 153 15.60 -12.63 8.43
CA PHE A 153 16.63 -13.28 7.62
C PHE A 153 16.10 -14.30 6.59
N VAL A 154 14.82 -14.71 6.68
CA VAL A 154 14.29 -15.84 5.87
C VAL A 154 13.45 -15.41 4.65
N GLU A 155 12.85 -14.21 4.62
CA GLU A 155 11.93 -13.83 3.51
C GLU A 155 12.35 -12.64 2.63
N MET A 156 13.60 -12.15 2.72
CA MET A 156 14.05 -10.99 1.93
C MET A 156 14.89 -11.30 0.69
N LYS A 157 14.76 -12.50 0.08
CA LYS A 157 15.53 -12.87 -1.13
C LYS A 157 14.74 -13.01 -2.44
N PHE A 158 13.44 -12.75 -2.47
CA PHE A 158 12.68 -12.72 -3.72
C PHE A 158 11.80 -11.47 -3.79
N CYS A 159 12.02 -10.64 -4.81
CA CYS A 159 11.31 -9.39 -5.13
C CYS A 159 11.66 -8.12 -4.33
N PHE A 160 12.89 -7.63 -4.45
CA PHE A 160 13.15 -6.17 -4.40
C PHE A 160 14.37 -5.84 -5.28
N LYS A 161 14.17 -5.74 -6.60
CA LYS A 161 15.23 -5.27 -7.52
C LYS A 161 14.92 -3.97 -8.25
N TYR A 162 13.76 -3.36 -8.05
CA TYR A 162 13.51 -2.03 -8.60
C TYR A 162 12.68 -1.16 -7.65
N ILE A 163 13.21 0.03 -7.38
CA ILE A 163 12.59 1.21 -6.74
C ILE A 163 12.59 1.23 -5.20
N PHE A 164 13.71 1.66 -4.59
CA PHE A 164 13.82 2.83 -3.69
C PHE A 164 15.21 2.81 -3.02
N SER A 165 16.14 3.64 -3.51
CA SER A 165 17.33 3.98 -2.74
C SER A 165 16.94 5.08 -1.76
N TYR A 166 16.45 4.68 -0.59
CA TYR A 166 16.40 5.54 0.58
C TYR A 166 16.90 4.71 1.76
N SER A 167 18.13 4.97 2.18
CA SER A 167 18.66 4.44 3.43
C SER A 167 17.74 4.87 4.57
N PHE A 168 17.01 3.91 5.14
CA PHE A 168 16.14 4.16 6.29
C PHE A 168 17.02 4.36 7.52
N ILE A 169 17.37 5.62 7.79
CA ILE A 169 18.15 6.03 8.96
C ILE A 169 17.20 5.99 10.17
N SER A 170 17.57 5.21 11.20
CA SER A 170 16.83 5.09 12.46
C SER A 170 16.55 6.47 13.09
N ALA A 171 15.43 6.61 13.81
CA ALA A 171 15.08 7.85 14.53
C ALA A 171 16.19 8.30 15.51
N GLU A 172 16.92 7.33 16.09
CA GLU A 172 18.11 7.60 16.92
C GLU A 172 19.24 8.22 16.10
N GLN A 173 19.55 7.66 14.92
CA GLN A 173 20.59 8.19 14.04
C GLN A 173 20.23 9.57 13.47
N GLN A 174 18.95 9.87 13.26
CA GLN A 174 18.51 11.23 12.88
C GLN A 174 18.70 12.23 14.03
N LYS A 175 18.43 11.81 15.27
CA LYS A 175 18.63 12.64 16.47
C LYS A 175 20.11 12.93 16.71
N GLU A 176 20.98 11.93 16.51
CA GLU A 176 22.43 12.11 16.61
C GLU A 176 22.97 13.02 15.51
N ARG A 177 22.57 12.83 14.24
CA ARG A 177 23.00 13.71 13.15
C ARG A 177 22.55 15.16 13.36
N LYS A 178 21.34 15.38 13.91
CA LYS A 178 20.87 16.73 14.26
C LYS A 178 21.71 17.35 15.38
N LYS A 179 22.05 16.58 16.42
CA LYS A 179 22.95 17.03 17.49
C LYS A 179 24.35 17.37 16.96
N GLU A 180 24.89 16.52 16.09
CA GLU A 180 26.22 16.72 15.50
C GLU A 180 26.23 17.96 14.58
N MET A 181 25.20 18.15 13.75
CA MET A 181 25.08 19.31 12.88
C MET A 181 24.92 20.61 13.69
N ALA A 182 24.15 20.59 14.79
CA ALA A 182 24.02 21.74 15.70
C ALA A 182 25.35 22.09 16.38
N ARG A 183 26.13 21.09 16.80
CA ARG A 183 27.45 21.28 17.40
C ARG A 183 28.44 21.91 16.41
N ARG A 184 28.47 21.44 15.16
CA ARG A 184 29.30 22.03 14.10
C ARG A 184 28.90 23.48 13.79
N LEU A 185 27.61 23.80 13.87
CA LEU A 185 27.14 25.16 13.61
C LEU A 185 27.54 26.13 14.72
N LEU A 186 27.50 25.69 15.98
CA LEU A 186 28.03 26.44 17.13
C LEU A 186 29.52 26.69 17.01
N GLU A 187 30.29 25.68 16.60
CA GLU A 187 31.74 25.77 16.38
C GLU A 187 32.09 26.75 15.25
N ILE A 188 31.39 26.69 14.11
CA ILE A 188 31.57 27.64 13.00
C ILE A 188 31.24 29.08 13.44
N ASN A 189 30.18 29.26 14.23
CA ASN A 189 29.79 30.58 14.73
C ASN A 189 30.72 31.10 15.83
N ALA A 190 31.38 30.23 16.61
CA ALA A 190 32.43 30.61 17.55
C ALA A 190 33.68 31.05 16.77
N ARG A 191 34.15 30.25 15.81
CA ARG A 191 35.32 30.56 14.99
C ARG A 191 35.16 31.88 14.22
N LYS A 192 33.99 32.12 13.61
CA LYS A 192 33.70 33.40 12.93
C LYS A 192 33.69 34.61 13.87
N ARG A 193 33.37 34.42 15.15
CA ARG A 193 33.41 35.51 16.15
C ARG A 193 34.84 35.82 16.56
N GLU A 194 35.69 34.81 16.68
CA GLU A 194 37.12 34.97 16.93
C GLU A 194 37.85 35.59 15.73
N GLU A 195 37.56 35.15 14.51
CA GLU A 195 38.12 35.72 13.27
C GLU A 195 37.82 37.23 13.17
N ARG A 196 36.56 37.65 13.41
CA ARG A 196 36.19 39.08 13.42
C ARG A 196 36.85 39.87 14.55
N LEU A 197 37.04 39.26 15.72
CA LEU A 197 37.73 39.92 16.82
C LEU A 197 39.19 40.17 16.46
N ALA A 198 39.85 39.20 15.82
CA ALA A 198 41.23 39.34 15.35
C ALA A 198 41.36 40.42 14.27
N GLU A 199 40.42 40.50 13.33
CA GLU A 199 40.36 41.57 12.32
C GLU A 199 40.20 42.96 12.95
N ASP A 200 39.28 43.11 13.93
CA ASP A 200 39.10 44.38 14.65
C ASP A 200 40.37 44.74 15.47
N GLU A 201 41.07 43.77 16.08
CA GLU A 201 42.32 43.98 16.82
C GLU A 201 43.50 44.37 15.92
N GLU A 202 43.61 43.77 14.73
CA GLU A 202 44.60 44.15 13.73
C GLU A 202 44.34 45.58 13.21
N GLN A 203 43.08 45.92 12.94
CA GLN A 203 42.68 47.27 12.56
C GLN A 203 43.04 48.28 13.66
N LEU A 204 42.84 47.94 14.93
CA LEU A 204 43.23 48.81 16.05
C LEU A 204 44.75 49.03 16.09
N ASN A 205 45.55 47.97 15.94
CA ASN A 205 47.00 48.07 15.94
C ASN A 205 47.53 48.96 14.81
N GLN A 206 46.93 48.86 13.61
CA GLN A 206 47.27 49.73 12.48
C GLN A 206 46.95 51.20 12.79
N LEU A 207 45.80 51.50 13.41
CA LEU A 207 45.43 52.87 13.79
C LEU A 207 46.30 53.43 14.93
N LEU A 208 46.71 52.59 15.89
CA LEU A 208 47.62 52.98 16.97
C LEU A 208 49.04 53.24 16.45
N ALA A 209 49.53 52.47 15.47
CA ALA A 209 50.81 52.74 14.82
C ALA A 209 50.81 54.11 14.12
N ILE A 210 49.69 54.48 13.48
CA ILE A 210 49.52 55.82 12.89
C ILE A 210 49.49 56.92 13.97
N GLN A 211 48.96 56.64 15.16
CA GLN A 211 48.99 57.57 16.29
C GLN A 211 50.41 57.76 16.83
N GLU A 212 51.20 56.69 16.96
CA GLU A 212 52.58 56.72 17.44
C GLU A 212 53.51 57.52 16.51
N MET A 213 53.31 57.42 15.19
CA MET A 213 54.03 58.21 14.19
C MET A 213 53.86 59.74 14.38
N ILE A 214 52.72 60.20 14.89
CA ILE A 214 52.51 61.62 15.24
C ILE A 214 53.27 61.99 16.51
N GLU A 215 53.28 61.10 17.50
CA GLU A 215 53.92 61.34 18.80
C GLU A 215 55.45 61.39 18.67
N ASP A 216 56.02 60.63 17.73
CA ASP A 216 57.45 60.66 17.39
C ASP A 216 57.87 61.84 16.50
N GLY A 217 56.91 62.63 15.99
CA GLY A 217 57.15 63.89 15.27
C GLY A 217 57.45 63.74 13.78
N ASP A 218 57.15 62.59 13.16
CA ASP A 218 57.45 62.30 11.75
C ASP A 218 56.26 62.68 10.84
N THR A 219 56.21 63.94 10.42
CA THR A 219 55.04 64.51 9.74
C THR A 219 54.82 64.03 8.31
N ASP A 220 55.85 63.48 7.65
CA ASP A 220 55.76 63.07 6.25
C ASP A 220 55.15 61.66 6.10
N GLU A 221 55.57 60.68 6.91
CA GLU A 221 55.00 59.33 6.93
C GLU A 221 53.54 59.32 7.41
N PHE A 222 53.21 60.17 8.39
CA PHE A 222 51.85 60.35 8.89
C PHE A 222 50.88 60.84 7.79
N ASN A 223 51.30 61.80 6.97
CA ASN A 223 50.48 62.34 5.88
C ASN A 223 50.26 61.33 4.75
N GLU A 224 51.15 60.36 4.57
CA GLU A 224 51.01 59.27 3.60
C GLU A 224 50.06 58.19 4.14
N ALA A 225 50.20 57.79 5.41
CA ALA A 225 49.34 56.81 6.06
C ALA A 225 47.87 57.28 6.14
N ILE A 226 47.63 58.57 6.40
CA ILE A 226 46.29 59.16 6.43
C ILE A 226 45.54 59.04 5.09
N LYS A 227 46.25 59.16 3.97
CA LYS A 227 45.66 59.00 2.62
C LYS A 227 45.27 57.56 2.33
N GLY A 228 46.00 56.58 2.87
CA GLY A 228 45.73 55.15 2.68
C GLY A 228 44.50 54.65 3.44
N PHE A 229 44.21 55.21 4.62
CA PHE A 229 43.12 54.79 5.50
C PHE A 229 41.87 55.71 5.44
N ASP A 230 41.80 56.66 4.48
CA ASP A 230 40.71 57.64 4.30
C ASP A 230 40.35 58.44 5.57
N ILE A 231 41.36 58.76 6.38
CA ILE A 231 41.19 59.50 7.64
C ILE A 231 41.31 61.00 7.33
N LYS A 232 40.43 61.86 7.85
CA LYS A 232 40.41 63.28 7.44
C LYS A 232 41.04 64.24 8.44
N SER A 233 41.16 63.82 9.71
CA SER A 233 41.77 64.63 10.77
C SER A 233 42.25 63.75 11.92
N TYR A 234 43.13 64.27 12.78
CA TYR A 234 43.56 63.58 14.00
C TYR A 234 42.39 63.28 14.95
N GLU A 235 41.38 64.17 15.02
CA GLU A 235 40.16 63.89 15.78
C GLU A 235 39.35 62.73 15.20
N ASP A 236 39.42 62.54 13.87
CA ASP A 236 38.77 61.43 13.17
C ASP A 236 39.51 60.10 13.42
N LEU A 237 40.85 60.13 13.47
CA LEU A 237 41.67 59.00 13.92
C LEU A 237 41.31 58.57 15.34
N GLN A 238 41.24 59.53 16.27
CA GLN A 238 40.85 59.28 17.67
C GLN A 238 39.42 58.70 17.79
N ARG A 239 38.48 59.17 16.96
CA ARG A 239 37.11 58.61 16.89
C ARG A 239 37.09 57.18 16.34
N GLN A 240 37.87 56.90 15.30
CA GLN A 240 37.96 55.56 14.73
C GLN A 240 38.57 54.56 15.72
N ILE A 241 39.64 54.96 16.43
CA ILE A 241 40.24 54.17 17.53
C ILE A 241 39.21 53.88 18.63
N ALA A 242 38.45 54.89 19.07
CA ALA A 242 37.40 54.71 20.08
C ALA A 242 36.29 53.77 19.60
N ASN A 243 35.89 53.86 18.33
CA ASN A 243 34.85 53.00 17.74
C ASN A 243 35.31 51.55 17.58
N VAL A 244 36.57 51.32 17.17
CA VAL A 244 37.15 49.97 17.06
C VAL A 244 37.31 49.37 18.47
N ASN A 245 37.83 50.12 19.44
CA ASN A 245 37.92 49.67 20.84
C ASN A 245 36.57 49.27 21.43
N MET A 246 35.52 50.07 21.18
CA MET A 246 34.17 49.73 21.63
C MET A 246 33.63 48.45 20.95
N ARG A 247 33.96 48.22 19.66
CA ARG A 247 33.59 46.99 18.95
C ARG A 247 34.31 45.77 19.52
N ILE A 248 35.61 45.88 19.77
CA ILE A 248 36.44 44.84 20.42
C ILE A 248 35.86 44.51 21.80
N GLU A 249 35.59 45.52 22.63
CA GLU A 249 35.05 45.32 23.98
C GLU A 249 33.67 44.63 23.95
N LYS A 250 32.79 45.06 23.03
CA LYS A 250 31.47 44.44 22.85
C LYS A 250 31.56 43.00 22.34
N ASN A 251 32.51 42.71 21.44
CA ASN A 251 32.74 41.35 20.93
C ASN A 251 33.39 40.45 21.99
N LYS A 252 34.35 40.95 22.77
CA LYS A 252 34.95 40.27 23.93
C LYS A 252 33.90 39.94 25.00
N GLN A 253 33.01 40.88 25.33
CA GLN A 253 31.89 40.64 26.24
C GLN A 253 30.92 39.58 25.72
N ARG A 254 30.64 39.57 24.41
CA ARG A 254 29.78 38.55 23.78
C ARG A 254 30.43 37.16 23.78
N ILE A 255 31.75 37.09 23.60
CA ILE A 255 32.51 35.84 23.69
C ILE A 255 32.54 35.36 25.14
N ALA A 256 32.79 36.25 26.12
CA ALA A 256 32.75 35.93 27.55
C ALA A 256 31.36 35.46 28.02
N SER A 257 30.28 36.10 27.55
CA SER A 257 28.91 35.67 27.83
C SER A 257 28.53 34.35 27.16
N ALA A 258 29.18 34.01 26.04
CA ALA A 258 28.97 32.74 25.36
C ALA A 258 29.79 31.61 25.98
N ALA A 259 30.99 31.89 26.51
CA ALA A 259 31.84 30.94 27.23
C ALA A 259 31.30 30.60 28.63
N THR A 260 30.55 31.51 29.26
CA THR A 260 29.80 31.23 30.50
C THR A 260 28.48 30.48 30.25
N ALA A 261 28.02 30.41 29.01
CA ALA A 261 26.88 29.60 28.59
C ALA A 261 27.29 28.19 28.11
N ASP A 262 28.51 27.75 28.42
CA ASP A 262 29.07 26.45 28.03
C ASP A 262 28.79 25.35 29.08
N GLU A 263 27.91 25.61 30.04
CA GLU A 263 27.03 24.54 30.49
C GLU A 263 26.20 24.15 29.28
N VAL A 264 26.50 22.98 28.70
CA VAL A 264 25.50 22.20 27.95
C VAL A 264 24.19 22.42 28.69
N PRO A 265 23.15 23.00 28.07
CA PRO A 265 21.87 23.06 28.73
C PRO A 265 21.56 21.61 29.07
N GLU A 266 21.69 21.24 30.34
CA GLU A 266 20.92 20.13 30.87
C GLU A 266 19.55 20.40 30.33
N ALA A 267 19.06 19.46 29.51
CA ALA A 267 17.81 19.61 28.80
C ALA A 267 16.84 20.25 29.78
N ARG A 268 16.44 21.51 29.50
CA ARG A 268 15.42 22.22 30.30
C ARG A 268 14.43 21.13 30.65
N PRO A 269 14.16 20.85 31.95
CA PRO A 269 13.32 19.73 32.31
C PRO A 269 12.12 19.89 31.43
N SER A 270 11.95 18.94 30.48
CA SER A 270 10.85 18.98 29.53
C SER A 270 9.68 19.28 30.42
N GLY A 271 9.00 20.42 30.21
CA GLY A 271 7.82 20.73 30.99
C GLY A 271 6.80 19.68 30.62
N ARG A 272 6.95 18.47 31.16
CA ARG A 272 6.05 17.35 30.95
C ARG A 272 4.73 17.91 31.36
N LEU A 273 3.80 17.91 30.42
CA LEU A 273 2.45 18.37 30.64
C LEU A 273 1.85 17.39 31.66
N GLN A 274 1.98 17.70 32.94
CA GLN A 274 1.51 16.82 34.00
C GLN A 274 -0.01 16.99 34.12
N PRO A 275 -0.77 15.89 34.12
CA PRO A 275 -2.21 15.97 34.27
C PRO A 275 -2.60 16.46 35.67
N PRO A 276 -3.77 17.11 35.81
CA PRO A 276 -4.39 17.36 37.11
C PRO A 276 -4.62 16.05 37.88
N VAL A 277 -4.44 16.08 39.20
CA VAL A 277 -4.62 14.92 40.10
C VAL A 277 -6.11 14.54 40.27
N ASP A 278 -7.02 15.46 39.98
CA ASP A 278 -8.47 15.29 40.13
C ASP A 278 -9.11 14.60 38.89
N PRO A 279 -9.90 13.51 39.05
CA PRO A 279 -10.45 12.73 37.94
C PRO A 279 -11.32 13.50 36.93
N ASP A 280 -12.11 14.48 37.38
CA ASP A 280 -12.98 15.27 36.49
C ASP A 280 -12.17 16.35 35.73
N ALA A 281 -11.16 16.92 36.40
CA ALA A 281 -10.20 17.83 35.78
C ALA A 281 -9.30 17.12 34.77
N PHE A 282 -9.00 15.84 34.97
CA PHE A 282 -8.21 15.01 34.07
C PHE A 282 -8.90 14.78 32.71
N GLN A 283 -10.21 14.48 32.71
CA GLN A 283 -10.96 14.30 31.46
C GLN A 283 -11.04 15.59 30.64
N THR A 284 -11.25 16.71 31.32
CA THR A 284 -11.25 18.05 30.70
C THR A 284 -9.88 18.37 30.12
N TRP A 285 -8.81 18.05 30.85
CA TRP A 285 -7.42 18.22 30.39
C TRP A 285 -7.08 17.36 29.17
N LEU A 286 -7.54 16.10 29.11
CA LEU A 286 -7.36 15.23 27.92
C LEU A 286 -8.09 15.79 26.70
N ALA A 287 -9.34 16.25 26.87
CA ALA A 287 -10.12 16.85 25.79
C ALA A 287 -9.46 18.11 25.23
N ASP A 288 -8.97 19.00 26.11
CA ASP A 288 -8.23 20.21 25.75
C ASP A 288 -6.91 19.88 25.06
N THR A 289 -6.19 18.86 25.52
CA THR A 289 -4.93 18.41 24.93
C THR A 289 -5.15 17.87 23.52
N ARG A 290 -6.22 17.08 23.29
CA ARG A 290 -6.65 16.61 21.96
C ARG A 290 -7.07 17.75 21.04
N ALA A 291 -7.75 18.76 21.56
CA ALA A 291 -8.16 19.93 20.78
C ALA A 291 -6.93 20.72 20.31
N LYS A 292 -5.97 20.98 21.23
CA LYS A 292 -4.71 21.66 20.92
C LYS A 292 -3.85 20.89 19.92
N TYR A 293 -3.78 19.56 20.04
CA TYR A 293 -3.06 18.70 19.08
C TYR A 293 -3.69 18.77 17.68
N ARG A 294 -5.01 18.65 17.57
CA ARG A 294 -5.74 18.75 16.29
C ARG A 294 -5.61 20.12 15.64
N GLU A 295 -5.69 21.20 16.43
CA GLU A 295 -5.51 22.56 15.95
C GLU A 295 -4.10 22.79 15.37
N LEU A 296 -3.07 22.31 16.06
CA LEU A 296 -1.68 22.42 15.58
C LEU A 296 -1.43 21.59 14.32
N LEU A 297 -2.01 20.40 14.20
CA LEU A 297 -1.96 19.60 12.97
C LEU A 297 -2.66 20.29 11.80
N SER A 298 -3.88 20.81 12.01
CA SER A 298 -4.60 21.57 10.99
C SER A 298 -3.82 22.81 10.54
N ARG A 299 -3.21 23.53 11.49
CA ARG A 299 -2.34 24.67 11.20
C ARG A 299 -1.10 24.27 10.41
N ARG A 300 -0.51 23.10 10.68
CA ARG A 300 0.63 22.54 9.94
C ARG A 300 0.24 22.13 8.52
N GLU A 301 -0.91 21.49 8.35
CA GLU A 301 -1.43 21.10 7.03
C GLU A 301 -1.82 22.31 6.19
N ALA A 302 -2.49 23.32 6.77
CA ALA A 302 -2.81 24.57 6.10
C ALA A 302 -1.53 25.30 5.64
N ARG A 303 -0.47 25.33 6.46
CA ARG A 303 0.85 25.86 6.06
C ARG A 303 1.48 25.04 4.94
N ARG A 304 1.43 23.71 5.01
CA ARG A 304 1.95 22.82 3.95
C ARG A 304 1.21 23.05 2.63
N ALA A 305 -0.11 23.20 2.67
CA ALA A 305 -0.94 23.52 1.52
C ALA A 305 -0.62 24.93 0.96
N ARG A 306 -0.43 25.94 1.82
CA ARG A 306 0.02 27.28 1.40
C ARG A 306 1.40 27.25 0.73
N ARG A 307 2.37 26.51 1.30
CA ARG A 307 3.70 26.31 0.70
C ARG A 307 3.59 25.60 -0.66
N ALA A 308 2.82 24.53 -0.76
CA ALA A 308 2.58 23.82 -2.02
C ALA A 308 1.88 24.70 -3.07
N ALA A 309 0.98 25.60 -2.64
CA ALA A 309 0.35 26.59 -3.52
C ALA A 309 1.35 27.66 -3.99
N MET A 310 2.25 28.14 -3.13
CA MET A 310 3.30 29.11 -3.50
C MET A 310 4.34 28.54 -4.48
N VAL A 311 4.57 27.24 -4.49
CA VAL A 311 5.48 26.55 -5.44
C VAL A 311 4.87 26.46 -6.85
N LYS A 312 3.54 26.56 -7.01
CA LYS A 312 2.90 26.59 -8.33
C LYS A 312 3.22 27.92 -9.02
N ARG A 313 3.96 27.86 -10.14
CA ARG A 313 4.46 28.97 -10.99
C ARG A 313 3.46 30.05 -11.43
N ARG A 314 2.15 29.91 -11.18
CA ARG A 314 1.08 30.77 -11.70
C ARG A 314 0.24 31.48 -10.61
N THR A 315 0.76 31.61 -9.39
CA THR A 315 0.07 32.35 -8.31
C THR A 315 0.46 33.83 -8.29
N ALA A 316 -0.45 34.71 -7.86
CA ALA A 316 -0.20 36.15 -7.77
C ALA A 316 1.03 36.50 -6.91
N ALA A 317 1.28 35.71 -5.85
CA ALA A 317 2.47 35.84 -5.02
C ALA A 317 3.77 35.48 -5.76
N ALA A 318 3.74 34.48 -6.66
CA ALA A 318 4.89 34.15 -7.51
C ALA A 318 5.13 35.24 -8.58
N ALA A 319 4.07 35.86 -9.10
CA ALA A 319 4.16 37.00 -10.00
C ALA A 319 4.73 38.24 -9.31
N GLU A 320 4.35 38.52 -8.06
CA GLU A 320 4.89 39.64 -7.28
C GLU A 320 6.35 39.40 -6.89
N ARG A 321 6.73 38.16 -6.51
CA ARG A 321 8.13 37.77 -6.31
C ARG A 321 8.95 37.95 -7.59
N MET A 322 8.44 37.52 -8.76
CA MET A 322 9.11 37.75 -10.05
C MET A 322 9.19 39.24 -10.38
N ARG A 323 8.16 40.03 -10.10
CA ARG A 323 8.16 41.48 -10.35
C ARG A 323 9.20 42.20 -9.51
N VAL A 324 9.35 41.82 -8.24
CA VAL A 324 10.37 42.35 -7.33
C VAL A 324 11.76 41.92 -7.80
N ILE A 325 11.97 40.64 -8.12
CA ILE A 325 13.25 40.13 -8.64
C ILE A 325 13.63 40.78 -9.98
N SER A 326 12.70 40.94 -10.92
CA SER A 326 12.94 41.59 -12.20
C SER A 326 13.20 43.10 -12.07
N ARG A 327 12.55 43.77 -11.11
CA ARG A 327 12.80 45.19 -10.82
C ARG A 327 14.18 45.40 -10.17
N LEU A 328 14.61 44.46 -9.34
CA LEU A 328 15.95 44.44 -8.73
C LEU A 328 17.04 44.11 -9.78
N ALA A 329 16.80 43.14 -10.67
CA ALA A 329 17.75 42.75 -11.72
C ALA A 329 17.92 43.79 -12.84
N ALA A 330 16.97 44.72 -13.01
CA ALA A 330 17.01 45.75 -14.05
C ALA A 330 17.94 46.93 -13.72
N ALA A 331 18.46 47.02 -12.48
CA ALA A 331 19.30 48.13 -12.03
C ALA A 331 20.77 48.06 -12.48
N GLY A 332 21.22 46.94 -13.07
CA GLY A 332 22.54 46.81 -13.68
C GLY A 332 23.73 46.94 -12.72
N ASP A 333 23.51 46.89 -11.40
CA ASP A 333 24.55 46.88 -10.39
C ASP A 333 24.94 45.46 -9.96
N GLU A 334 26.13 45.35 -9.36
CA GLU A 334 26.68 44.12 -8.81
C GLU A 334 25.94 43.76 -7.51
N PHE A 335 24.75 43.20 -7.70
CA PHE A 335 23.77 42.79 -6.70
C PHE A 335 24.41 42.00 -5.54
N GLY A 336 24.21 42.45 -4.29
CA GLY A 336 24.75 41.83 -3.07
C GLY A 336 25.79 42.64 -2.30
N ASN A 337 26.21 43.81 -2.82
CA ASN A 337 27.14 44.72 -2.14
C ASN A 337 26.45 45.74 -1.19
N GLN A 338 25.12 45.88 -1.22
CA GLN A 338 24.38 46.79 -0.34
C GLN A 338 23.52 46.00 0.66
N ASP A 339 23.61 46.37 1.95
CA ASP A 339 22.86 45.73 3.05
C ASP A 339 21.33 45.79 2.86
N SER A 340 20.82 46.73 2.06
CA SER A 340 19.40 46.84 1.69
C SER A 340 18.88 45.69 0.82
N ASP A 341 19.75 45.01 0.08
CA ASP A 341 19.37 43.86 -0.76
C ASP A 341 18.96 42.65 0.09
N TRP A 342 19.52 42.55 1.30
CA TRP A 342 19.16 41.52 2.27
C TRP A 342 17.76 41.74 2.88
N ASP A 343 17.28 42.98 2.93
CA ASP A 343 15.94 43.29 3.41
C ASP A 343 14.85 42.86 2.42
N ALA A 344 15.18 42.86 1.11
CA ALA A 344 14.31 42.27 0.09
C ALA A 344 14.15 40.75 0.32
N TYR A 345 15.23 40.03 0.61
CA TYR A 345 15.16 38.60 0.97
C TYR A 345 14.39 38.35 2.27
N LYS A 346 14.62 39.16 3.33
CA LYS A 346 13.88 39.04 4.59
C LYS A 346 12.39 39.29 4.41
N SER A 347 11.98 40.23 3.56
CA SER A 347 10.57 40.50 3.28
C SER A 347 9.87 39.35 2.55
N ILE A 348 10.61 38.58 1.75
CA ILE A 348 10.11 37.41 1.01
C ILE A 348 10.12 36.13 1.89
N SER A 349 11.09 36.01 2.81
CA SER A 349 11.26 34.84 3.69
C SER A 349 10.59 34.94 5.07
N ARG A 350 10.10 36.13 5.47
CA ARG A 350 9.48 36.32 6.80
C ARG A 350 8.26 35.43 7.04
N ASP A 351 7.57 35.03 5.98
CA ASP A 351 6.41 34.14 6.06
C ASP A 351 6.77 32.64 6.06
N ALA A 352 8.04 32.26 5.92
CA ALA A 352 8.43 30.88 5.65
C ALA A 352 8.89 30.07 6.87
N ASP A 353 9.72 30.63 7.77
CA ASP A 353 10.59 29.78 8.60
C ASP A 353 10.55 29.97 10.13
N SER A 354 10.02 31.07 10.69
CA SER A 354 10.22 31.32 12.14
C SER A 354 9.37 30.45 13.10
N ASP A 355 8.28 29.85 12.64
CA ASP A 355 7.32 29.12 13.51
C ASP A 355 7.24 27.60 13.21
N SER A 356 8.21 27.04 12.47
CA SER A 356 8.15 25.62 12.06
C SER A 356 8.73 24.66 13.10
N GLU A 357 9.72 25.07 13.87
CA GLU A 357 10.39 24.21 14.85
C GLU A 357 9.64 24.18 16.19
N ALA A 358 9.23 25.34 16.71
CA ALA A 358 8.44 25.44 17.95
C ALA A 358 7.10 24.69 17.88
N ASP A 359 6.42 24.74 16.72
CA ASP A 359 5.19 23.97 16.51
C ASP A 359 5.47 22.46 16.40
N GLY A 360 6.62 22.07 15.86
CA GLY A 360 7.02 20.67 15.79
C GLY A 360 7.30 20.09 17.17
N GLU A 361 8.01 20.83 18.01
CA GLU A 361 8.29 20.48 19.41
C GLU A 361 7.00 20.36 20.21
N ARG A 362 6.09 21.35 20.08
CA ARG A 362 4.81 21.34 20.80
C ARG A 362 3.87 20.22 20.36
N ILE A 363 3.88 19.84 19.08
CA ILE A 363 3.17 18.67 18.57
C ILE A 363 3.72 17.40 19.21
N MET A 364 5.05 17.27 19.29
CA MET A 364 5.72 16.11 19.87
C MET A 364 5.46 16.00 21.39
N GLU A 365 5.46 17.12 22.11
CA GLU A 365 5.12 17.18 23.54
C GLU A 365 3.66 16.77 23.81
N LEU A 366 2.72 17.27 23.00
CA LEU A 366 1.30 16.90 23.12
C LEU A 366 1.05 15.45 22.71
N GLU A 367 1.77 14.94 21.71
CA GLU A 367 1.69 13.54 21.28
C GLU A 367 2.19 12.59 22.38
N GLU A 368 3.31 12.93 23.03
CA GLU A 368 3.83 12.15 24.16
C GLU A 368 2.90 12.21 25.37
N ALA A 369 2.34 13.38 25.70
CA ALA A 369 1.39 13.54 26.79
C ALA A 369 0.08 12.76 26.55
N LEU A 370 -0.41 12.71 25.30
CA LEU A 370 -1.56 11.88 24.93
C LEU A 370 -1.19 10.39 25.02
N ARG A 371 0.00 9.99 24.59
CA ARG A 371 0.46 8.59 24.64
C ARG A 371 0.60 8.06 26.08
N GLU A 372 1.11 8.87 27.01
CA GLU A 372 1.32 8.50 28.42
C GLU A 372 0.00 8.49 29.22
N HIS A 373 -0.96 9.37 28.89
CA HIS A 373 -2.14 9.62 29.73
C HIS A 373 -3.48 9.29 29.09
N GLU A 374 -3.56 8.98 27.80
CA GLU A 374 -4.77 8.33 27.31
C GLU A 374 -4.94 6.99 28.03
N PRO A 375 -6.15 6.65 28.49
CA PRO A 375 -6.42 5.29 28.92
C PRO A 375 -6.03 4.42 27.73
N GLN A 376 -5.01 3.55 27.91
CA GLN A 376 -4.61 2.53 26.95
C GLN A 376 -5.87 2.02 26.29
N THR A 377 -6.13 2.49 25.06
CA THR A 377 -7.48 2.44 24.48
C THR A 377 -7.89 1.01 24.59
N SER A 378 -8.92 0.74 25.43
CA SER A 378 -9.25 -0.56 26.00
C SER A 378 -8.75 -1.66 25.06
N SER A 379 -7.76 -2.47 25.47
CA SER A 379 -6.95 -3.38 24.61
C SER A 379 -7.70 -4.16 23.52
N HIS A 380 -9.02 -4.29 23.67
CA HIS A 380 -10.02 -4.64 22.66
C HIS A 380 -9.96 -3.85 21.33
N GLN A 381 -9.73 -2.52 21.35
CA GLN A 381 -9.71 -1.69 20.13
C GLN A 381 -8.52 -2.02 19.22
N HIS A 382 -7.41 -2.48 19.80
CA HIS A 382 -6.26 -2.92 19.03
C HIS A 382 -6.49 -4.25 18.32
N HIS A 383 -7.50 -5.04 18.70
CA HIS A 383 -7.84 -6.34 18.12
C HIS A 383 -8.98 -6.22 17.09
N GLN A 384 -8.92 -5.21 16.21
CA GLN A 384 -9.95 -4.98 15.20
C GLN A 384 -9.35 -4.98 13.78
N LEU A 385 -10.08 -5.58 12.85
CA LEU A 385 -9.83 -5.46 11.41
C LEU A 385 -10.77 -4.40 10.83
N HIS A 386 -10.23 -3.41 10.15
CA HIS A 386 -11.00 -2.43 9.40
C HIS A 386 -10.98 -2.82 7.92
N LEU A 387 -12.12 -3.27 7.40
CA LEU A 387 -12.30 -3.58 5.99
C LEU A 387 -12.86 -2.34 5.28
N ALA A 388 -12.08 -1.81 4.35
CA ALA A 388 -12.45 -0.66 3.54
C ALA A 388 -12.56 -1.10 2.07
N ILE A 389 -11.44 -1.08 1.34
CA ILE A 389 -11.40 -1.43 -0.09
C ILE A 389 -11.24 -2.94 -0.32
N GLU A 390 -10.72 -3.67 0.66
CA GLU A 390 -10.42 -5.11 0.54
C GLU A 390 -11.63 -5.94 0.09
N PRO A 391 -12.86 -5.69 0.60
CA PRO A 391 -14.03 -6.46 0.19
C PRO A 391 -14.49 -6.25 -1.26
N LEU A 392 -14.06 -5.15 -1.90
CA LEU A 392 -14.30 -4.91 -3.31
C LEU A 392 -13.17 -5.46 -4.18
N ARG A 393 -11.92 -5.36 -3.69
CA ARG A 393 -10.72 -5.79 -4.43
C ARG A 393 -10.63 -7.29 -4.63
N ALA A 394 -11.03 -8.08 -3.62
CA ALA A 394 -10.92 -9.54 -3.70
C ALA A 394 -11.79 -10.14 -4.82
N PRO A 395 -13.10 -9.84 -4.92
CA PRO A 395 -13.94 -10.36 -6.00
C PRO A 395 -13.68 -9.69 -7.36
N GLU A 396 -13.10 -8.47 -7.41
CA GLU A 396 -12.71 -7.84 -8.68
C GLU A 396 -11.67 -8.66 -9.46
N LEU A 397 -10.95 -9.57 -8.80
CA LEU A 397 -10.05 -10.52 -9.45
C LEU A 397 -10.70 -11.34 -10.57
N MET A 398 -12.01 -11.57 -10.53
CA MET A 398 -12.75 -12.21 -11.62
C MET A 398 -12.70 -11.40 -12.93
N PHE A 399 -12.62 -10.07 -12.84
CA PHE A 399 -12.56 -9.17 -13.98
C PHE A 399 -11.14 -8.65 -14.25
N GLN A 400 -10.32 -8.50 -13.20
CA GLN A 400 -8.94 -8.01 -13.29
C GLN A 400 -7.94 -8.95 -12.62
N PRO A 401 -7.65 -10.14 -13.21
CA PRO A 401 -6.68 -11.10 -12.66
C PRO A 401 -5.26 -10.53 -12.53
N SER A 402 -4.93 -9.49 -13.30
CA SER A 402 -3.63 -8.81 -13.25
C SER A 402 -3.30 -8.20 -11.87
N MET A 403 -4.30 -7.91 -11.03
CA MET A 403 -4.09 -7.39 -9.67
C MET A 403 -3.35 -8.36 -8.74
N MET A 404 -3.41 -9.66 -9.02
CA MET A 404 -2.65 -10.71 -8.31
C MET A 404 -1.43 -11.20 -9.10
N GLY A 405 -1.11 -10.54 -10.22
CA GLY A 405 -0.02 -10.93 -11.12
C GLY A 405 -0.37 -12.10 -12.05
N ASN A 406 -1.65 -12.48 -12.17
CA ASN A 406 -2.08 -13.45 -13.17
C ASN A 406 -2.15 -12.76 -14.55
N LEU A 407 -1.56 -13.39 -15.56
CA LEU A 407 -1.53 -12.88 -16.94
C LEU A 407 -2.69 -13.39 -17.80
N GLU A 408 -3.56 -14.23 -17.24
CA GLU A 408 -4.79 -14.66 -17.89
C GLU A 408 -5.81 -13.50 -18.02
N ALA A 409 -6.69 -13.62 -19.01
CA ALA A 409 -7.76 -12.69 -19.26
C ALA A 409 -8.84 -12.76 -18.17
N GLY A 410 -9.48 -11.62 -17.89
CA GLY A 410 -10.63 -11.57 -17.00
C GLY A 410 -11.88 -12.22 -17.59
N LEU A 411 -12.94 -12.31 -16.77
CA LEU A 411 -14.22 -12.90 -17.16
C LEU A 411 -14.85 -12.19 -18.37
N ALA A 412 -14.86 -10.86 -18.39
CA ALA A 412 -15.44 -10.06 -19.47
C ALA A 412 -14.69 -10.27 -20.80
N GLU A 413 -13.36 -10.15 -20.79
CA GLU A 413 -12.50 -10.36 -21.96
C GLU A 413 -12.63 -11.79 -22.50
N THR A 414 -12.72 -12.79 -21.61
CA THR A 414 -12.88 -14.19 -22.01
C THR A 414 -14.25 -14.43 -22.63
N LEU A 415 -15.32 -13.82 -22.10
CA LEU A 415 -16.65 -13.87 -22.71
C LEU A 415 -16.63 -13.26 -24.12
N GLU A 416 -16.03 -12.08 -24.28
CA GLU A 416 -15.91 -11.43 -25.58
C GLU A 416 -15.14 -12.31 -26.58
N TYR A 417 -14.03 -12.91 -26.13
CA TYR A 417 -13.26 -13.85 -26.93
C TYR A 417 -14.09 -15.06 -27.35
N VAL A 418 -14.90 -15.64 -26.46
CA VAL A 418 -15.78 -16.77 -26.78
C VAL A 418 -16.83 -16.36 -27.82
N PHE A 419 -17.47 -15.20 -27.65
CA PHE A 419 -18.47 -14.70 -28.61
C PHE A 419 -17.90 -14.51 -30.02
N LYS A 420 -16.64 -14.09 -30.15
CA LYS A 420 -15.98 -13.87 -31.47
C LYS A 420 -15.90 -15.10 -32.36
N HIS A 421 -15.98 -16.31 -31.78
CA HIS A 421 -15.95 -17.57 -32.54
C HIS A 421 -17.30 -18.02 -33.09
N PHE A 422 -18.39 -17.36 -32.69
CA PHE A 422 -19.74 -17.70 -33.13
C PHE A 422 -20.22 -16.73 -34.20
N ASN A 423 -21.14 -17.18 -35.05
CA ASN A 423 -21.79 -16.29 -36.02
C ASN A 423 -22.77 -15.32 -35.33
N PRO A 424 -23.20 -14.22 -35.98
CA PRO A 424 -24.05 -13.22 -35.32
C PRO A 424 -25.38 -13.75 -34.76
N GLU A 425 -25.98 -14.77 -35.39
CA GLU A 425 -27.22 -15.39 -34.94
C GLU A 425 -26.99 -16.20 -33.65
N GLU A 426 -25.97 -17.05 -33.63
CA GLU A 426 -25.56 -17.83 -32.46
C GLU A 426 -25.13 -16.93 -31.30
N GLN A 427 -24.38 -15.86 -31.58
CA GLN A 427 -24.00 -14.89 -30.58
C GLN A 427 -25.24 -14.27 -29.91
N LEU A 428 -26.29 -13.95 -30.67
CA LEU A 428 -27.53 -13.42 -30.13
C LEU A 428 -28.28 -14.47 -29.29
N LEU A 429 -28.32 -15.72 -29.75
CA LEU A 429 -28.92 -16.83 -28.99
C LEU A 429 -28.23 -17.03 -27.64
N LEU A 430 -26.89 -17.09 -27.65
CA LEU A 430 -26.08 -17.26 -26.44
C LEU A 430 -26.19 -16.05 -25.50
N ALA A 431 -26.16 -14.83 -26.03
CA ALA A 431 -26.27 -13.60 -25.23
C ALA A 431 -27.65 -13.44 -24.57
N ASN A 432 -28.71 -13.93 -25.21
CA ASN A 432 -30.07 -13.95 -24.66
C ASN A 432 -30.29 -15.02 -23.58
N ASN A 433 -29.30 -15.87 -23.32
CA ASN A 433 -29.40 -16.90 -22.29
C ASN A 433 -28.02 -17.19 -21.66
N VAL A 434 -27.46 -16.19 -20.98
CA VAL A 434 -26.24 -16.38 -20.19
C VAL A 434 -26.62 -16.92 -18.82
N PHE A 435 -26.24 -18.16 -18.52
CA PHE A 435 -26.56 -18.84 -17.27
C PHE A 435 -25.37 -18.86 -16.33
N VAL A 436 -25.51 -18.28 -15.14
CA VAL A 436 -24.42 -18.16 -14.16
C VAL A 436 -24.68 -19.10 -12.99
N THR A 437 -23.69 -19.94 -12.66
CA THR A 437 -23.78 -20.96 -11.60
C THR A 437 -22.45 -21.08 -10.84
N GLY A 438 -22.42 -21.90 -9.79
CA GLY A 438 -21.24 -22.14 -8.95
C GLY A 438 -21.22 -21.27 -7.70
N GLY A 439 -20.49 -21.70 -6.66
CA GLY A 439 -20.51 -21.01 -5.36
C GLY A 439 -20.09 -19.53 -5.43
N CYS A 440 -19.10 -19.21 -6.25
CA CYS A 440 -18.65 -17.82 -6.42
C CYS A 440 -19.60 -16.96 -7.25
N SER A 441 -20.68 -17.52 -7.82
CA SER A 441 -21.71 -16.71 -8.49
C SER A 441 -22.60 -15.92 -7.53
N GLN A 442 -22.55 -16.23 -6.23
CA GLN A 442 -23.39 -15.63 -5.20
C GLN A 442 -22.93 -14.25 -4.74
N PHE A 443 -21.80 -13.75 -5.24
CA PHE A 443 -21.34 -12.40 -4.90
C PHE A 443 -22.37 -11.35 -5.30
N PRO A 444 -22.81 -10.48 -4.36
CA PRO A 444 -23.71 -9.38 -4.67
C PRO A 444 -23.10 -8.46 -5.74
N GLY A 445 -23.88 -8.06 -6.74
CA GLY A 445 -23.43 -7.19 -7.83
C GLY A 445 -22.88 -7.92 -9.06
N LEU A 446 -22.64 -9.24 -8.99
CA LEU A 446 -22.09 -9.99 -10.14
C LEU A 446 -23.03 -9.97 -11.35
N LYS A 447 -24.33 -10.14 -11.12
CA LYS A 447 -25.33 -10.15 -12.20
C LYS A 447 -25.34 -8.80 -12.92
N GLU A 448 -25.47 -7.72 -12.17
CA GLU A 448 -25.54 -6.34 -12.68
C GLU A 448 -24.24 -5.97 -13.40
N ARG A 449 -23.09 -6.39 -12.85
CA ARG A 449 -21.79 -6.23 -13.50
C ARG A 449 -21.75 -6.97 -14.83
N LEU A 450 -22.13 -8.24 -14.88
CA LEU A 450 -22.15 -9.03 -16.12
C LEU A 450 -23.11 -8.46 -17.16
N GLU A 451 -24.30 -8.00 -16.77
CA GLU A 451 -25.25 -7.34 -17.67
C GLU A 451 -24.63 -6.08 -18.30
N ARG A 452 -23.90 -5.28 -17.51
CA ARG A 452 -23.18 -4.12 -18.04
C ARG A 452 -22.04 -4.50 -18.99
N GLU A 453 -21.20 -5.47 -18.63
CA GLU A 453 -20.11 -5.95 -19.50
C GLU A 453 -20.68 -6.49 -20.83
N LEU A 454 -21.79 -7.24 -20.78
CA LEU A 454 -22.54 -7.69 -21.95
C LEU A 454 -23.06 -6.52 -22.78
N LEU A 455 -23.62 -5.48 -22.16
CA LEU A 455 -24.07 -4.30 -22.88
C LEU A 455 -22.92 -3.57 -23.59
N GLU A 456 -21.74 -3.49 -22.95
CA GLU A 456 -20.56 -2.80 -23.49
C GLU A 456 -19.89 -3.56 -24.63
N MET A 457 -19.79 -4.89 -24.55
CA MET A 457 -19.12 -5.69 -25.59
C MET A 457 -20.01 -6.07 -26.77
N ARG A 458 -21.33 -5.94 -26.66
CA ARG A 458 -22.28 -6.36 -27.70
C ARG A 458 -22.66 -5.20 -28.64
N PRO A 459 -23.06 -5.49 -29.89
CA PRO A 459 -23.51 -4.45 -30.82
C PRO A 459 -24.66 -3.61 -30.24
N PHE A 460 -24.70 -2.32 -30.59
CA PHE A 460 -25.75 -1.40 -30.16
C PHE A 460 -27.15 -1.96 -30.46
N GLN A 461 -28.07 -1.83 -29.51
CA GLN A 461 -29.45 -2.36 -29.54
C GLN A 461 -29.60 -3.90 -29.53
N SER A 462 -28.52 -4.66 -29.37
CA SER A 462 -28.66 -6.10 -29.16
C SER A 462 -29.25 -6.42 -27.78
N THR A 463 -30.06 -7.48 -27.72
CA THR A 463 -30.64 -7.98 -26.48
C THR A 463 -29.68 -8.94 -25.79
N HIS A 464 -29.71 -8.95 -24.47
CA HIS A 464 -28.98 -9.91 -23.64
C HIS A 464 -29.79 -10.18 -22.37
N LYS A 465 -29.55 -11.34 -21.75
CA LYS A 465 -30.19 -11.73 -20.50
C LYS A 465 -29.28 -12.62 -19.68
N VAL A 466 -29.04 -12.22 -18.44
CA VAL A 466 -28.29 -13.01 -17.46
C VAL A 466 -29.28 -13.69 -16.50
N VAL A 467 -29.18 -15.01 -16.40
CA VAL A 467 -29.97 -15.86 -15.52
C VAL A 467 -29.05 -16.45 -14.46
N MET A 468 -29.30 -16.14 -13.20
CA MET A 468 -28.58 -16.74 -12.07
C MET A 468 -29.24 -18.08 -11.68
N ALA A 469 -28.44 -19.05 -11.28
CA ALA A 469 -28.92 -20.30 -10.71
C ALA A 469 -29.78 -20.05 -9.44
N LYS A 470 -30.87 -20.82 -9.28
CA LYS A 470 -31.78 -20.70 -8.13
C LYS A 470 -31.06 -21.06 -6.82
N ASN A 471 -30.24 -22.10 -6.84
CA ASN A 471 -29.41 -22.52 -5.72
C ASN A 471 -28.03 -22.95 -6.24
N ALA A 472 -27.17 -21.95 -6.51
CA ALA A 472 -25.87 -22.16 -7.14
C ALA A 472 -24.94 -23.17 -6.43
N SER A 473 -25.13 -23.42 -5.13
CA SER A 473 -24.34 -24.38 -4.35
C SER A 473 -24.81 -25.83 -4.52
N LEU A 474 -26.12 -26.05 -4.65
CA LEU A 474 -26.72 -27.40 -4.64
C LEU A 474 -27.33 -27.83 -5.98
N ASP A 475 -27.56 -26.90 -6.91
CA ASP A 475 -28.24 -27.19 -8.18
C ASP A 475 -27.50 -28.23 -9.02
N ALA A 476 -26.16 -28.22 -9.02
CA ALA A 476 -25.37 -29.26 -9.68
C ALA A 476 -25.66 -30.66 -9.11
N TRP A 477 -25.73 -30.78 -7.77
CA TRP A 477 -26.03 -32.04 -7.11
C TRP A 477 -27.49 -32.46 -7.32
N TYR A 478 -28.44 -31.53 -7.22
CA TYR A 478 -29.85 -31.82 -7.49
C TYR A 478 -30.08 -32.22 -8.95
N GLY A 479 -29.41 -31.57 -9.90
CA GLY A 479 -29.47 -31.94 -11.31
C GLY A 479 -28.90 -33.33 -11.57
N ALA A 480 -27.77 -33.68 -10.94
CA ALA A 480 -27.20 -35.02 -11.04
C ALA A 480 -28.10 -36.08 -10.39
N ARG A 481 -28.74 -35.78 -9.26
CA ARG A 481 -29.75 -36.64 -8.62
C ARG A 481 -30.95 -36.86 -9.53
N ASP A 482 -31.47 -35.80 -10.14
CA ASP A 482 -32.63 -35.89 -11.03
C ASP A 482 -32.29 -36.64 -12.32
N PHE A 483 -31.07 -36.47 -12.85
CA PHE A 483 -30.54 -37.26 -13.95
C PHE A 483 -30.41 -38.75 -13.58
N ALA A 484 -29.88 -39.07 -12.39
CA ALA A 484 -29.78 -40.43 -11.89
C ALA A 484 -31.15 -41.09 -11.64
N GLY A 485 -32.17 -40.30 -11.34
CA GLY A 485 -33.55 -40.76 -11.20
C GLY A 485 -34.32 -40.89 -12.53
N SER A 486 -33.70 -40.56 -13.66
CA SER A 486 -34.34 -40.66 -14.97
C SER A 486 -34.40 -42.11 -15.48
N ASN A 487 -35.43 -42.42 -16.28
CA ASN A 487 -35.60 -43.75 -16.89
C ASN A 487 -34.47 -44.11 -17.87
N GLU A 488 -33.69 -43.12 -18.32
CA GLU A 488 -32.61 -43.30 -19.29
C GLU A 488 -31.24 -43.45 -18.61
N PHE A 489 -31.17 -43.29 -17.28
CA PHE A 489 -29.89 -43.27 -16.56
C PHE A 489 -29.07 -44.54 -16.79
N GLU A 490 -29.71 -45.71 -16.77
CA GLU A 490 -29.05 -47.00 -17.02
C GLU A 490 -28.36 -47.04 -18.39
N ASN A 491 -28.91 -46.36 -19.41
CA ASN A 491 -28.31 -46.29 -20.74
C ASN A 491 -27.01 -45.48 -20.74
N TRP A 492 -26.86 -44.53 -19.81
CA TRP A 492 -25.70 -43.63 -19.70
C TRP A 492 -24.69 -44.08 -18.64
N CYS A 493 -24.90 -45.24 -18.04
CA CYS A 493 -23.96 -45.87 -17.13
C CYS A 493 -22.97 -46.77 -17.88
N ILE A 494 -21.73 -46.79 -17.42
CA ILE A 494 -20.69 -47.74 -17.82
C ILE A 494 -20.79 -48.92 -16.86
N SER A 495 -21.01 -50.13 -17.38
CA SER A 495 -21.01 -51.35 -16.56
C SER A 495 -19.59 -51.86 -16.28
N LYS A 496 -19.46 -52.77 -15.33
CA LYS A 496 -18.16 -53.41 -15.03
C LYS A 496 -17.62 -54.21 -16.22
N GLU A 497 -18.50 -54.87 -16.97
CA GLU A 497 -18.16 -55.62 -18.18
C GLU A 497 -17.67 -54.68 -19.28
N GLU A 498 -18.39 -53.57 -19.53
CA GLU A 498 -17.98 -52.54 -20.50
C GLU A 498 -16.62 -51.93 -20.12
N TYR A 499 -16.37 -51.70 -18.83
CA TYR A 499 -15.07 -51.24 -18.33
C TYR A 499 -13.94 -52.23 -18.64
N TYR A 500 -14.15 -53.53 -18.45
CA TYR A 500 -13.13 -54.54 -18.77
C TYR A 500 -12.87 -54.69 -20.27
N GLU A 501 -13.88 -54.49 -21.11
CA GLU A 501 -13.74 -54.59 -22.56
C GLU A 501 -13.10 -53.32 -23.16
N MET A 502 -13.56 -52.14 -22.74
CA MET A 502 -13.20 -50.86 -23.36
C MET A 502 -12.03 -50.15 -22.65
N GLY A 503 -11.70 -50.58 -21.44
CA GLY A 503 -10.61 -50.04 -20.63
C GLY A 503 -11.00 -48.84 -19.78
N SER A 504 -10.05 -48.37 -18.98
CA SER A 504 -10.28 -47.38 -17.92
C SER A 504 -10.56 -45.96 -18.39
N GLU A 505 -10.17 -45.65 -19.62
CA GLU A 505 -10.35 -44.33 -20.25
C GLU A 505 -11.68 -44.20 -21.00
N TYR A 506 -12.43 -45.29 -21.15
CA TYR A 506 -13.71 -45.27 -21.81
C TYR A 506 -14.70 -44.39 -21.06
N LEU A 507 -15.37 -43.50 -21.81
CA LEU A 507 -16.42 -42.62 -21.31
C LEU A 507 -17.64 -42.76 -22.21
N LYS A 508 -18.79 -43.03 -21.61
CA LYS A 508 -20.07 -43.05 -22.33
C LYS A 508 -20.58 -41.63 -22.50
N GLU A 509 -20.77 -41.21 -23.75
CA GLU A 509 -21.19 -39.83 -24.07
C GLU A 509 -22.68 -39.61 -23.82
N HIS A 510 -23.03 -38.54 -23.12
CA HIS A 510 -24.39 -38.03 -22.95
C HIS A 510 -24.40 -36.49 -22.88
N HIS A 511 -25.58 -35.88 -22.77
CA HIS A 511 -25.75 -34.42 -22.84
C HIS A 511 -24.96 -33.61 -21.79
N ALA A 512 -24.49 -34.24 -20.71
CA ALA A 512 -23.74 -33.60 -19.64
C ALA A 512 -22.33 -34.20 -19.47
N SER A 513 -21.91 -35.17 -20.28
CA SER A 513 -20.56 -35.72 -20.21
C SER A 513 -19.58 -34.90 -21.04
N ASN A 514 -18.29 -35.13 -20.82
CA ASN A 514 -17.29 -34.76 -21.81
C ASN A 514 -17.41 -35.62 -23.06
N ARG A 515 -16.84 -35.12 -24.17
CA ARG A 515 -16.65 -35.90 -25.39
C ARG A 515 -15.58 -36.96 -25.16
N TYR A 516 -15.86 -38.19 -25.56
CA TYR A 516 -14.92 -39.28 -25.50
C TYR A 516 -13.97 -39.21 -26.69
N PHE A 517 -12.68 -39.20 -26.40
CA PHE A 517 -11.64 -39.35 -27.40
C PHE A 517 -10.93 -40.66 -27.13
N LYS A 518 -10.99 -41.58 -28.11
CA LYS A 518 -10.26 -42.84 -28.01
C LYS A 518 -8.77 -42.53 -27.94
N SER A 519 -8.10 -43.07 -26.93
CA SER A 519 -6.67 -42.89 -26.78
C SER A 519 -5.93 -43.41 -28.01
N PRO A 520 -4.88 -42.71 -28.46
CA PRO A 520 -4.05 -43.18 -29.56
C PRO A 520 -3.53 -44.58 -29.27
N ALA A 521 -3.42 -45.41 -30.30
CA ALA A 521 -2.70 -46.68 -30.16
C ALA A 521 -1.28 -46.40 -29.61
N PRO A 522 -0.75 -47.25 -28.72
CA PRO A 522 0.61 -47.12 -28.24
C PRO A 522 1.55 -46.99 -29.44
N ILE A 523 2.49 -46.05 -29.38
CA ILE A 523 3.47 -45.87 -30.45
C ILE A 523 4.34 -47.13 -30.48
N THR A 524 4.11 -48.02 -31.45
CA THR A 524 4.95 -49.19 -31.70
C THR A 524 6.18 -48.75 -32.51
N ASP A 525 7.04 -47.94 -31.91
CA ASP A 525 8.30 -47.60 -32.55
C ASP A 525 9.33 -48.71 -32.28
N ASN A 526 9.44 -49.65 -33.21
CA ASN A 526 10.44 -50.73 -33.16
C ASN A 526 11.88 -50.21 -33.32
N THR A 527 12.09 -48.89 -33.45
CA THR A 527 13.44 -48.28 -33.53
C THR A 527 13.91 -47.67 -32.22
N LEU A 528 13.01 -47.46 -31.25
CA LEU A 528 13.39 -47.17 -29.88
C LEU A 528 13.68 -48.51 -29.20
N THR A 529 14.98 -48.81 -29.02
CA THR A 529 15.41 -49.83 -28.05
C THR A 529 14.57 -49.67 -26.79
N PRO A 530 13.97 -50.74 -26.24
CA PRO A 530 13.24 -50.62 -24.99
C PRO A 530 14.17 -49.94 -24.00
N ALA A 531 13.73 -48.82 -23.44
CA ALA A 531 14.43 -48.23 -22.32
C ALA A 531 14.47 -49.34 -21.26
N GLY A 532 15.63 -49.99 -21.14
CA GLY A 532 15.82 -51.07 -20.18
C GLY A 532 15.39 -50.57 -18.82
N ASP A 533 14.69 -51.43 -18.09
CA ASP A 533 14.16 -51.25 -16.74
C ASP A 533 14.98 -50.30 -15.87
N ALA A 534 14.77 -49.00 -16.05
CA ALA A 534 15.38 -47.97 -15.25
C ALA A 534 14.38 -47.63 -14.13
N ASN A 535 14.53 -48.35 -13.02
CA ASN A 535 13.98 -48.02 -11.70
C ASN A 535 12.44 -47.98 -11.59
N VAL A 536 11.76 -49.08 -11.89
CA VAL A 536 10.52 -49.39 -11.14
C VAL A 536 10.94 -50.14 -9.88
N ILE A 537 11.14 -49.41 -8.79
CA ILE A 537 11.23 -49.99 -7.45
C ILE A 537 9.83 -50.54 -7.15
N LYS A 538 9.65 -51.86 -7.33
CA LYS A 538 8.51 -52.56 -6.74
C LYS A 538 8.80 -52.70 -5.24
N GLU A 539 8.29 -51.78 -4.43
CA GLU A 539 8.21 -52.02 -2.99
C GLU A 539 7.15 -53.12 -2.77
N GLU A 540 7.61 -54.36 -2.62
CA GLU A 540 6.78 -55.41 -2.02
C GLU A 540 6.56 -55.06 -0.56
N ILE A 541 5.32 -54.69 -0.22
CA ILE A 541 4.88 -54.59 1.17
C ILE A 541 4.81 -56.02 1.71
N VAL A 542 5.88 -56.44 2.40
CA VAL A 542 5.84 -57.64 3.24
C VAL A 542 5.04 -57.26 4.49
N LEU A 543 3.81 -57.75 4.56
CA LEU A 543 3.04 -57.77 5.81
C LEU A 543 3.63 -58.88 6.68
N ASP A 544 4.43 -58.52 7.68
CA ASP A 544 4.78 -59.44 8.76
C ASP A 544 3.51 -59.70 9.58
N CYS A 545 2.97 -60.92 9.44
CA CYS A 545 1.88 -61.47 10.25
C CYS A 545 2.35 -61.85 11.65
#